data_AF-A0A7C7KTP3-F1
#
_entry.id   AF-A0A7C7KTP3-F1
#
_cell.length_a   1.000
_cell.length_b   1.000
_cell.length_c   1.000
_cell.angle_alpha   90.00
_cell.angle_beta   90.00
_cell.angle_gamma   90.00
#
_symmetry.space_group_name_H-M   'P 1'
#
loop_
_entity.id
_entity.type
_entity.pdbx_description
1 polymer ?
#
loop_
_entity_poly.entity_id
_entity_poly.type
_entity_poly.pdbx_seq_one_letter_code
_entity_poly.pdbx_strand_id
1 'polypeptide(L)'
;MDYLQAVLLGVIQGFAEWLPVSSQGVVTLVDRLFFKVPYREAVSTAVWLHAGTLIASVIYFRNELRNIILSVFSQRTERQLLKFLVIATLATFPVASLLLRLVLNLNMPDAALTIIIGVLLVGVYLTRRTIPQSSTGCGYLSSKGAVLTGLIQG
;
A
#
# COMPACT_ATOMS: atom_id res chain seq x y z
N MET A 1 -3.00 21.07 -13.23
CA MET A 1 -4.20 20.81 -12.42
C MET A 1 -4.66 22.11 -11.79
N ASP A 2 -5.97 22.26 -11.66
CA ASP A 2 -6.55 23.34 -10.87
C ASP A 2 -6.32 23.11 -9.36
N TYR A 3 -6.23 24.18 -8.56
CA TYR A 3 -5.97 24.05 -7.12
C TYR A 3 -7.14 23.40 -6.37
N LEU A 4 -8.38 23.67 -6.77
CA LEU A 4 -9.56 23.04 -6.15
C LEU A 4 -9.58 21.54 -6.46
N GLN A 5 -9.26 21.17 -7.70
CA GLN A 5 -9.07 19.77 -8.10
C GLN A 5 -8.00 19.09 -7.21
N ALA A 6 -6.82 19.70 -7.04
CA ALA A 6 -5.76 19.13 -6.23
C ALA A 6 -6.18 18.93 -4.76
N VAL A 7 -6.88 19.90 -4.17
CA VAL A 7 -7.41 19.80 -2.80
C VAL A 7 -8.43 18.67 -2.69
N LEU A 8 -9.40 18.59 -3.62
CA LEU A 8 -10.41 17.54 -3.63
C LEU A 8 -9.80 16.14 -3.75
N LEU A 9 -8.87 15.96 -4.70
CA LEU A 9 -8.18 14.68 -4.87
C LEU A 9 -7.32 14.34 -3.65
N GLY A 10 -6.68 15.33 -3.03
CA GLY A 10 -5.92 15.14 -1.79
C GLY A 10 -6.80 14.68 -0.62
N VAL A 11 -8.00 15.25 -0.47
CA VAL A 11 -8.98 14.80 0.53
C VAL A 11 -9.43 13.36 0.24
N ILE A 12 -9.72 13.04 -1.02
CA ILE A 12 -10.13 11.69 -1.44
C ILE A 12 -9.02 10.67 -1.16
N GLN A 13 -7.77 10.97 -1.54
CA GLN A 13 -6.61 10.12 -1.22
C GLN A 13 -6.48 9.94 0.30
N GLY A 14 -6.58 11.04 1.05
CA GLY A 14 -6.47 11.06 2.50
C GLY A 14 -7.49 10.16 3.19
N PHE A 15 -8.71 10.03 2.66
CA PHE A 15 -9.71 9.07 3.16
C PHE A 15 -9.48 7.66 2.64
N ALA A 16 -9.20 7.51 1.34
CA ALA A 16 -9.14 6.21 0.68
C ALA A 16 -7.92 5.39 1.10
N GLU A 17 -6.81 6.02 1.50
CA GLU A 17 -5.58 5.33 1.91
C GLU A 17 -5.79 4.39 3.12
N TRP A 18 -6.68 4.76 4.03
CA TRP A 18 -6.95 4.00 5.25
C TRP A 18 -8.02 2.93 5.06
N LEU A 19 -8.61 2.85 3.87
CA LEU A 19 -9.65 1.90 3.50
C LEU A 19 -9.06 0.81 2.59
N PRO A 20 -9.47 -0.46 2.72
CA PRO A 20 -9.00 -1.55 1.87
C PRO A 20 -9.69 -1.54 0.49
N VAL A 21 -9.55 -0.43 -0.27
CA VAL A 21 -10.32 -0.16 -1.51
C VAL A 21 -9.48 0.32 -2.70
N SER A 22 -8.14 0.23 -2.64
CA SER A 22 -7.21 0.80 -3.64
C SER A 22 -7.35 2.32 -3.79
N SER A 23 -6.66 3.08 -2.94
CA SER A 23 -6.65 4.55 -2.99
C SER A 23 -6.24 5.08 -4.37
N GLN A 24 -5.19 4.50 -4.97
CA GLN A 24 -4.73 4.84 -6.31
C GLN A 24 -5.83 4.65 -7.38
N GLY A 25 -6.59 3.56 -7.31
CA GLY A 25 -7.70 3.29 -8.23
C GLY A 25 -8.82 4.31 -8.10
N VAL A 26 -9.20 4.66 -6.86
CA VAL A 26 -10.23 5.66 -6.59
C VAL A 26 -9.83 7.04 -7.12
N VAL A 27 -8.61 7.50 -6.81
CA VAL A 27 -8.13 8.80 -7.28
C VAL A 27 -8.05 8.84 -8.81
N THR A 28 -7.48 7.81 -9.42
CA THR A 28 -7.38 7.71 -10.89
C THR A 28 -8.76 7.76 -11.54
N LEU A 29 -9.75 7.06 -10.96
CA LEU A 29 -11.13 7.04 -11.47
C LEU A 29 -11.80 8.42 -11.36
N VAL A 30 -11.68 9.08 -10.22
CA VAL A 30 -12.26 10.42 -10.01
C VAL A 30 -11.64 11.40 -10.99
N ASP A 31 -10.33 11.38 -11.13
CA ASP A 31 -9.60 12.29 -12.01
C ASP A 31 -9.95 12.09 -13.50
N ARG A 32 -10.15 10.82 -13.90
CA ARG A 32 -10.61 10.45 -15.24
C ARG A 32 -12.04 10.86 -15.53
N LEU A 33 -12.95 10.61 -14.60
CA LEU A 33 -14.39 10.77 -14.85
C LEU A 33 -14.85 12.22 -14.67
N PHE A 34 -14.38 12.91 -13.65
CA PHE A 34 -14.82 14.26 -13.30
C PHE A 34 -13.95 15.34 -13.94
N PHE A 35 -12.63 15.15 -13.97
CA PHE A 35 -11.69 16.15 -14.47
C PHE A 35 -11.15 15.83 -15.88
N LYS A 36 -11.56 14.69 -16.47
CA LYS A 36 -11.23 14.26 -17.84
C LYS A 36 -9.72 14.17 -18.11
N VAL A 37 -8.92 13.94 -17.07
CA VAL A 37 -7.46 13.87 -17.16
C VAL A 37 -7.03 12.61 -17.94
N PRO A 38 -5.98 12.67 -18.78
CA PRO A 38 -5.43 11.48 -19.41
C PRO A 38 -5.03 10.41 -18.38
N TYR A 39 -5.21 9.14 -18.72
CA TYR A 39 -5.00 8.04 -17.77
C TYR A 39 -3.62 8.06 -17.09
N ARG A 40 -2.55 8.28 -17.88
CA ARG A 40 -1.18 8.32 -17.35
C ARG A 40 -0.96 9.47 -16.37
N GLU A 41 -1.56 10.63 -16.63
CA GLU A 41 -1.48 11.80 -15.74
C GLU A 41 -2.30 11.59 -14.46
N ALA A 42 -3.46 10.94 -14.57
CA ALA A 42 -4.29 10.59 -13.41
C ALA A 42 -3.59 9.60 -12.48
N VAL A 43 -2.93 8.57 -13.05
CA VAL A 43 -2.09 7.63 -12.30
C VAL A 43 -0.91 8.35 -11.65
N SER A 44 -0.23 9.24 -12.38
CA SER A 44 0.88 10.04 -11.84
C SER A 44 0.42 10.89 -10.66
N THR A 45 -0.74 11.54 -10.77
CA THR A 45 -1.33 12.35 -9.69
C THR A 45 -1.61 11.50 -8.47
N ALA A 46 -2.21 10.32 -8.64
CA ALA A 46 -2.47 9.39 -7.55
C ALA A 46 -1.18 8.99 -6.84
N VAL A 47 -0.10 8.69 -7.57
CA VAL A 47 1.22 8.37 -7.00
C VAL A 47 1.78 9.54 -6.19
N TRP A 48 1.73 10.76 -6.72
CA TRP A 48 2.22 11.95 -6.00
C TRP A 48 1.44 12.24 -4.72
N LEU A 49 0.13 12.01 -4.70
CA LEU A 49 -0.68 12.20 -3.50
C LEU A 49 -0.35 11.21 -2.36
N HIS A 50 0.25 10.05 -2.65
CA HIS A 50 0.75 9.13 -1.61
C HIS A 50 1.87 9.76 -0.78
N ALA A 51 2.63 10.73 -1.32
CA ALA A 51 3.62 11.44 -0.52
C ALA A 51 2.96 12.19 0.66
N GLY A 52 1.76 12.74 0.45
CA GLY A 52 1.01 13.41 1.52
C GLY A 52 0.58 12.45 2.62
N THR A 53 0.04 11.27 2.27
CA THR A 53 -0.37 10.26 3.25
C THR A 53 0.83 9.60 3.94
N LEU A 54 1.96 9.44 3.24
CA LEU A 54 3.23 9.02 3.83
C LEU A 54 3.69 10.02 4.89
N ILE A 55 3.70 11.31 4.58
CA ILE A 55 4.09 12.36 5.54
C ILE A 55 3.14 12.35 6.75
N ALA A 56 1.83 12.27 6.51
CA ALA A 56 0.84 12.16 7.59
C ALA A 56 1.10 10.95 8.50
N SER A 57 1.39 9.78 7.90
CA SER A 57 1.72 8.55 8.63
C SER A 57 2.98 8.70 9.48
N VAL A 58 4.04 9.28 8.91
CA VAL A 58 5.31 9.53 9.61
C VAL A 58 5.11 10.49 10.78
N ILE A 59 4.34 11.57 10.60
CA ILE A 59 4.04 12.54 11.66
C ILE A 59 3.23 11.88 12.79
N TYR A 60 2.22 11.10 12.43
CA TYR A 60 1.36 10.42 13.38
C TYR A 60 2.17 9.40 14.22
N PHE A 61 2.92 8.50 13.56
CA PHE A 61 3.72 7.45 14.20
C PHE A 61 5.15 7.86 14.56
N ARG A 62 5.44 9.16 14.70
CA ARG A 62 6.80 9.68 14.87
C ARG A 62 7.53 9.10 16.08
N ASN A 63 6.82 8.83 17.16
CA ASN A 63 7.40 8.31 18.40
C ASN A 63 7.72 6.82 18.26
N GLU A 64 6.81 6.06 17.66
CA GLU A 64 6.94 4.64 17.35
C GLU A 64 8.08 4.41 16.35
N LEU A 65 8.15 5.21 15.28
CA LEU A 65 9.26 5.19 14.33
C LEU A 65 10.60 5.47 15.02
N ARG A 66 10.66 6.50 15.88
CA ARG A 66 11.86 6.82 16.64
C ARG A 66 12.29 5.63 17.50
N ASN A 67 11.35 5.00 18.20
CA ASN A 67 11.64 3.84 19.05
C ASN A 67 12.13 2.65 18.22
N ILE A 68 11.48 2.34 17.09
CA ILE A 68 11.90 1.28 16.16
C ILE A 68 13.33 1.53 15.65
N ILE A 69 13.66 2.76 15.26
CA ILE A 69 14.99 3.12 14.76
C ILE A 69 16.04 3.00 15.88
N LEU A 70 15.73 3.49 17.08
CA LEU A 70 16.63 3.41 18.23
C LEU A 70 16.77 1.98 18.80
N SER A 71 15.83 1.09 18.49
CA SER A 71 15.89 -0.33 18.90
C SER A 71 17.03 -1.12 18.25
N VAL A 72 17.68 -0.56 17.22
CA VAL A 72 18.98 -1.06 16.75
C VAL A 72 19.99 -1.11 17.90
N PHE A 73 19.89 -0.16 18.83
CA PHE A 73 20.79 0.02 19.97
C PHE A 73 20.17 -0.38 21.33
N SER A 74 18.89 -0.79 21.42
CA SER A 74 18.20 -1.11 22.69
C SER A 74 17.08 -2.18 22.58
N GLN A 75 16.80 -2.87 23.70
CA GLN A 75 15.72 -3.81 24.09
C GLN A 75 15.08 -4.80 23.06
N ARG A 76 14.69 -5.98 23.57
CA ARG A 76 14.33 -7.18 22.78
C ARG A 76 13.09 -7.06 21.87
N THR A 77 12.04 -6.34 22.25
CA THR A 77 10.74 -6.38 21.55
C THR A 77 10.70 -5.47 20.32
N GLU A 78 11.13 -4.21 20.45
CA GLU A 78 11.17 -3.28 19.31
C GLU A 78 12.14 -3.76 18.23
N ARG A 79 13.22 -4.43 18.63
CA ARG A 79 14.16 -5.10 17.72
C ARG A 79 13.51 -6.27 16.95
N GLN A 80 12.52 -6.97 17.52
CA GLN A 80 11.77 -8.00 16.79
C GLN A 80 10.87 -7.38 15.73
N LEU A 81 10.20 -6.26 16.05
CA LEU A 81 9.41 -5.52 15.07
C LEU A 81 10.29 -4.96 13.94
N LEU A 82 11.44 -4.36 14.26
CA LEU A 82 12.38 -3.90 13.23
C LEU A 82 12.83 -5.05 12.33
N LYS A 83 13.23 -6.20 12.90
CA LYS A 83 13.61 -7.39 12.12
C LYS A 83 12.46 -7.86 11.24
N PHE A 84 11.24 -7.91 11.77
CA PHE A 84 10.05 -8.28 11.02
C PHE A 84 9.84 -7.35 9.82
N LEU A 85 9.87 -6.03 10.04
CA LEU A 85 9.69 -5.02 8.99
C LEU A 85 10.76 -5.12 7.90
N VAL A 86 12.03 -5.28 8.29
CA VAL A 86 13.14 -5.44 7.33
C VAL A 86 12.97 -6.71 6.51
N ILE A 87 12.71 -7.86 7.15
CA ILE A 87 12.54 -9.13 6.44
C ILE A 87 11.32 -9.09 5.53
N ALA A 88 10.19 -8.56 5.98
CA ALA A 88 8.98 -8.42 5.18
C ALA A 88 9.22 -7.53 3.96
N THR A 89 9.84 -6.36 4.15
CA THR A 89 10.17 -5.43 3.05
C THR A 89 11.09 -6.07 2.02
N LEU A 90 12.12 -6.81 2.47
CA LEU A 90 13.02 -7.53 1.56
C LEU A 90 12.31 -8.68 0.84
N ALA A 91 11.41 -9.39 1.51
CA ALA A 91 10.63 -10.49 0.94
C ALA A 91 9.54 -10.02 -0.05
N THR A 92 9.22 -8.72 -0.11
CA THR A 92 8.36 -8.14 -1.15
C THR A 92 9.01 -8.15 -2.53
N PHE A 93 10.35 -8.00 -2.60
CA PHE A 93 11.05 -7.82 -3.88
C PHE A 93 10.86 -8.97 -4.90
N PRO A 94 10.95 -10.27 -4.52
CA PRO A 94 10.81 -11.35 -5.49
C PRO A 94 9.45 -11.35 -6.21
N VAL A 95 8.36 -11.19 -5.45
CA VAL A 95 7.00 -11.19 -6.03
C VAL A 95 6.75 -9.91 -6.82
N ALA A 96 7.08 -8.75 -6.24
CA ALA A 96 6.93 -7.46 -6.92
C ALA A 96 7.73 -7.40 -8.23
N SER A 97 8.97 -7.91 -8.25
CA SER A 97 9.79 -7.94 -9.46
C SER A 97 9.27 -8.91 -10.52
N LEU A 98 8.73 -10.07 -10.12
CA LEU A 98 8.09 -11.01 -11.02
C LEU A 98 6.83 -10.41 -11.64
N LEU A 99 5.95 -9.81 -10.81
CA LEU A 99 4.73 -9.15 -11.28
C LEU A 99 5.04 -7.96 -12.17
N LEU A 100 6.03 -7.13 -11.82
CA LEU A 100 6.46 -6.02 -12.67
C LEU A 100 6.92 -6.51 -14.05
N ARG A 101 7.76 -7.55 -14.10
CA ARG A 101 8.19 -8.15 -15.38
C ARG A 101 7.02 -8.70 -16.18
N LEU A 102 6.07 -9.37 -15.52
CA LEU A 102 4.87 -9.87 -16.17
C LEU A 102 4.08 -8.71 -16.78
N VAL A 103 3.78 -7.67 -16.00
CA VAL A 103 3.02 -6.50 -16.44
C VAL A 103 3.70 -5.79 -17.60
N LEU A 104 5.02 -5.59 -17.55
CA LEU A 104 5.76 -4.94 -18.64
C LEU A 104 5.78 -5.76 -19.94
N ASN A 105 5.64 -7.09 -19.85
CA ASN A 105 5.56 -7.97 -21.02
C ASN A 105 4.13 -8.16 -21.54
N LEU A 106 3.12 -7.77 -20.77
CA LEU A 106 1.74 -7.77 -21.22
C LEU A 106 1.52 -6.55 -22.10
N ASN A 107 1.18 -6.76 -23.38
CA ASN A 107 0.76 -5.71 -24.30
C ASN A 107 -0.69 -5.25 -24.02
N MET A 108 -1.01 -4.98 -22.74
CA MET A 108 -2.33 -4.58 -22.30
C MET A 108 -2.40 -3.07 -22.04
N PRO A 109 -3.54 -2.42 -22.28
CA PRO A 109 -3.74 -1.03 -21.89
C PRO A 109 -3.64 -0.87 -20.36
N ASP A 110 -2.97 0.18 -19.89
CA ASP A 110 -2.77 0.45 -18.47
C ASP A 110 -4.11 0.49 -17.69
N ALA A 111 -5.19 0.97 -18.31
CA ALA A 111 -6.53 1.00 -17.73
C ALA A 111 -7.11 -0.41 -17.45
N ALA A 112 -6.83 -1.38 -18.33
CA ALA A 112 -7.27 -2.75 -18.14
C ALA A 112 -6.56 -3.39 -16.93
N LEU A 113 -5.26 -3.11 -16.76
CA LEU A 113 -4.49 -3.55 -15.60
C LEU A 113 -5.10 -3.06 -14.29
N THR A 114 -5.44 -1.77 -14.20
CA THR A 114 -6.03 -1.20 -12.97
C THR A 114 -7.41 -1.76 -12.66
N ILE A 115 -8.22 -2.07 -13.68
CA ILE A 115 -9.49 -2.77 -13.48
C ILE A 115 -9.26 -4.17 -12.92
N ILE A 116 -8.32 -4.94 -13.50
CA ILE A 116 -7.97 -6.28 -13.02
C ILE A 116 -7.52 -6.25 -11.56
N ILE A 117 -6.61 -5.32 -11.22
CA ILE A 117 -6.15 -5.13 -9.83
C ILE A 117 -7.33 -4.79 -8.92
N GLY A 118 -8.23 -3.89 -9.34
CA GLY A 118 -9.43 -3.54 -8.58
C GLY A 118 -10.34 -4.75 -8.31
N VAL A 119 -10.59 -5.58 -9.33
CA VAL A 119 -11.41 -6.80 -9.20
C VAL A 119 -10.76 -7.81 -8.23
N LEU A 120 -9.45 -8.01 -8.32
CA LEU A 120 -8.71 -8.89 -7.41
C LEU A 120 -8.84 -8.42 -5.95
N LEU A 121 -8.73 -7.10 -5.70
CA LEU A 121 -8.87 -6.54 -4.36
C LEU A 121 -10.29 -6.69 -3.80
N VAL A 122 -11.32 -6.52 -4.63
CA VAL A 122 -12.71 -6.83 -4.23
C VAL A 122 -12.85 -8.31 -3.88
N GLY A 123 -12.24 -9.21 -4.67
CA GLY A 123 -12.19 -10.63 -4.39
C GLY A 123 -11.58 -10.94 -3.02
N VAL A 124 -10.43 -10.32 -2.69
CA VAL A 124 -9.78 -10.44 -1.37
C VAL A 124 -10.68 -9.91 -0.25
N TYR A 125 -11.35 -8.78 -0.45
CA TYR A 125 -12.29 -8.24 0.54
C TYR A 125 -13.45 -9.21 0.83
N LEU A 126 -14.00 -9.85 -0.21
CA LEU A 126 -15.10 -10.81 -0.07
C LEU A 126 -14.65 -12.09 0.65
N THR A 127 -13.46 -12.61 0.35
CA THR A 127 -12.93 -13.81 1.02
C THR A 127 -12.50 -13.55 2.46
N ARG A 128 -12.12 -12.32 2.81
CA ARG A 128 -11.81 -11.96 4.21
C ARG A 128 -13.00 -12.17 5.15
N ARG A 129 -14.25 -12.13 4.66
CA ARG A 129 -15.45 -12.40 5.47
C ARG A 129 -15.54 -13.85 5.96
N THR A 130 -14.79 -14.77 5.38
CA THR A 130 -14.83 -16.20 5.73
C THR A 130 -13.64 -16.68 6.54
N ILE A 131 -12.62 -15.84 6.77
CA ILE A 131 -11.42 -16.19 7.54
C ILE A 131 -11.65 -15.89 9.03
N PRO A 132 -11.57 -16.88 9.94
CA PRO A 132 -11.68 -16.65 11.37
C PRO A 132 -10.57 -15.71 11.85
N GLN A 133 -10.91 -14.67 12.60
CA GLN A 133 -9.90 -13.81 13.23
C GLN A 133 -9.19 -14.59 14.34
N SER A 134 -7.96 -15.02 14.07
CA SER A 134 -7.08 -15.60 15.07
C SER A 134 -6.65 -14.53 16.08
N SER A 135 -6.84 -14.80 17.37
CA SER A 135 -6.51 -13.91 18.48
C SER A 135 -5.00 -13.71 18.62
N THR A 136 -4.64 -12.44 18.81
CA THR A 136 -3.30 -11.85 18.81
C THR A 136 -2.44 -12.19 20.04
N GLY A 137 -1.20 -12.61 19.81
CA GLY A 137 -0.08 -12.56 20.77
C GLY A 137 1.26 -12.44 20.03
N CYS A 138 2.30 -11.86 20.64
CA CYS A 138 3.61 -11.53 20.02
C CYS A 138 4.34 -12.63 19.22
N GLY A 139 3.83 -13.87 19.19
CA GLY A 139 4.31 -14.95 18.31
C GLY A 139 4.10 -14.69 16.80
N TYR A 140 3.34 -13.67 16.40
CA TYR A 140 3.18 -13.31 14.98
C TYR A 140 4.41 -12.63 14.37
N LEU A 141 5.28 -12.00 15.18
CA LEU A 141 6.52 -11.34 14.73
C LEU A 141 7.67 -12.34 14.47
N SER A 142 7.34 -13.52 13.95
CA SER A 142 8.34 -14.53 13.58
C SER A 142 8.96 -14.19 12.23
N SER A 143 10.22 -14.60 12.00
CA SER A 143 10.87 -14.43 10.70
C SER A 143 10.11 -15.13 9.57
N LYS A 144 9.46 -16.27 9.85
CA LYS A 144 8.59 -16.96 8.89
C LYS A 144 7.37 -16.13 8.54
N GLY A 145 6.72 -15.55 9.56
CA GLY A 145 5.61 -14.62 9.38
C GLY A 145 6.01 -13.39 8.57
N ALA A 146 7.19 -12.84 8.82
CA ALA A 146 7.72 -11.70 8.06
C ALA A 146 7.90 -12.03 6.57
N VAL A 147 8.52 -13.18 6.25
CA VAL A 147 8.69 -13.64 4.87
C VAL A 147 7.33 -13.82 4.19
N LEU A 148 6.40 -14.52 4.84
CA LEU A 148 5.06 -14.74 4.29
C LEU A 148 4.32 -13.42 4.07
N THR A 149 4.40 -12.49 5.03
CA THR A 149 3.80 -11.16 4.91
C THR A 149 4.40 -10.41 3.73
N GLY A 150 5.73 -10.40 3.59
CA GLY A 150 6.42 -9.74 2.49
C GLY A 150 6.06 -10.32 1.13
N LEU A 151 6.01 -11.65 1.00
CA LEU A 151 5.62 -12.34 -0.23
C LEU A 151 4.16 -12.05 -0.64
N ILE A 152 3.25 -11.93 0.33
CA ILE A 152 1.84 -11.58 0.07
C ILE A 152 1.68 -10.09 -0.26
N GLN A 153 2.54 -9.25 0.33
CA GLN A 153 2.54 -7.79 0.10
C GLN A 153 3.11 -7.42 -1.27
N GLY A 154 4.08 -8.18 -1.78
CA GLY A 154 4.71 -7.96 -3.09
C GLY A 154 3.84 -8.39 -4.24
#